data_AF-A0A7K4SAV2-F1
#
_entry.id   AF-A0A7K4SAV2-F1
#
_cell.length_a   1.000
_cell.length_b   1.000
_cell.length_c   1.000
_cell.angle_alpha   90.00
_cell.angle_beta   90.00
_cell.angle_gamma   90.00
#
_symmetry.space_group_name_H-M   'P 1'
#
loop_
_entity.id
_entity.type
_entity.pdbx_description
1 polymer ?
#
loop_
_entity_poly.entity_id
_entity_poly.type
_entity_poly.pdbx_seq_one_letter_code
_entity_poly.pdbx_strand_id
1 'polypeptide(L)'
;KYTTFSIIYYWINSLGQKASIYSRVENVAIPSGKENTTATISYDHRIVPLENTFSTGTYYCTVKWNDIQKMGKGVFVLARETGYVKTSYGWEILITLTALLAALSIAATALLLWKRK
;
A
#
# COMPACT_ATOMS: atom_id res chain seq x y z
N LYS A 1 13.02 8.34 30.79
CA LYS A 1 13.51 7.28 29.88
C LYS A 1 12.92 7.39 28.47
N TYR A 2 11.61 7.64 28.34
CA TYR A 2 10.91 7.61 27.05
C TYR A 2 10.71 8.98 26.38
N THR A 3 11.25 10.04 26.99
CA THR A 3 11.08 11.42 26.52
C THR A 3 11.90 11.73 25.28
N THR A 4 13.08 11.13 25.14
CA THR A 4 13.93 11.25 23.95
C THR A 4 13.94 9.96 23.16
N PHE A 5 13.69 10.03 21.85
CA PHE A 5 13.73 8.86 20.97
C PHE A 5 14.02 9.23 19.52
N SER A 6 14.44 8.23 18.74
CA SER A 6 14.68 8.38 17.31
C SER A 6 13.64 7.62 16.50
N ILE A 7 13.05 8.28 15.52
CA ILE A 7 12.18 7.67 14.51
C ILE A 7 13.00 7.48 13.25
N ILE A 8 13.05 6.25 12.73
CA ILE A 8 13.85 5.88 11.57
C ILE A 8 12.95 5.21 10.54
N TYR A 9 12.88 5.81 9.36
CA TYR A 9 12.16 5.32 8.20
C TYR A 9 13.15 4.70 7.21
N TYR A 10 12.85 3.50 6.75
CA TYR A 10 13.63 2.78 5.74
C TYR A 10 12.70 1.87 4.94
N TRP A 11 13.18 1.38 3.80
CA TRP A 11 12.46 0.36 3.05
C TRP A 11 13.35 -0.84 2.76
N ILE A 12 12.71 -1.98 2.49
CA ILE A 12 13.35 -3.23 2.11
C ILE A 12 12.73 -3.71 0.81
N ASN A 13 13.54 -4.03 -0.19
CA ASN A 13 13.08 -4.54 -1.49
C ASN A 13 12.87 -6.06 -1.47
N SER A 14 12.38 -6.63 -2.58
CA SER A 14 12.18 -8.08 -2.73
C SER A 14 13.47 -8.90 -2.64
N LEU A 15 14.63 -8.28 -2.84
CA LEU A 15 15.96 -8.89 -2.68
C LEU A 15 16.49 -8.77 -1.24
N GLY A 16 15.72 -8.18 -0.31
CA GLY A 16 16.14 -7.96 1.08
C GLY A 16 17.09 -6.79 1.26
N GLN A 17 17.38 -6.00 0.22
CA GLN A 17 18.23 -4.81 0.33
C GLN A 17 17.50 -3.72 1.09
N LYS A 18 18.17 -3.13 2.07
CA LYS A 18 17.64 -2.08 2.94
C LYS A 18 18.21 -0.72 2.53
N ALA A 19 17.34 0.27 2.36
CA ALA A 19 17.75 1.66 2.13
C ALA A 19 17.10 2.60 3.16
N SER A 20 17.92 3.49 3.72
CA SER A 20 17.47 4.54 4.65
C SER A 20 16.71 5.61 3.88
N ILE A 21 15.61 6.10 4.46
CA ILE A 21 14.79 7.15 3.88
C ILE A 21 14.99 8.44 4.66
N TYR A 22 14.72 8.38 5.96
CA TYR A 22 14.74 9.55 6.83
C TYR A 22 14.88 9.13 8.28
N SER A 23 15.54 9.95 9.08
CA SER A 23 15.61 9.76 10.53
C SER A 23 15.50 11.08 11.24
N ARG A 24 14.79 11.10 12.37
CA ARG A 24 14.72 12.26 13.25
C ARG A 24 14.75 11.87 14.71
N VAL A 25 15.18 12.81 15.55
CA VAL A 25 15.15 12.69 17.00
C VAL A 25 14.04 13.57 17.53
N GLU A 26 13.24 13.02 18.43
CA GLU A 26 12.17 13.71 19.12
C GLU A 26 12.49 13.80 20.61
N ASN A 27 12.11 14.93 21.21
CA ASN A 27 12.14 15.13 22.66
C ASN A 27 10.78 15.66 23.12
N VAL A 28 10.09 14.89 23.95
CA VAL A 28 8.74 15.20 24.41
C VAL A 28 8.75 15.34 25.93
N ALA A 29 8.25 16.46 26.42
CA ALA A 29 8.03 16.67 27.84
C ALA A 29 6.79 15.91 28.33
N ILE A 30 6.88 15.29 29.51
CA ILE A 30 5.74 14.68 30.19
C ILE A 30 5.08 15.78 31.03
N PRO A 31 3.79 16.11 30.80
CA PRO A 31 3.08 17.05 31.65
C PRO A 31 3.02 16.58 33.10
N SER A 32 3.15 17.51 34.05
CA SER A 32 3.05 17.19 35.48
C SER A 32 1.72 16.51 35.80
N GLY A 33 1.75 15.39 36.53
CA GLY A 33 0.57 14.61 36.89
C GLY A 33 0.06 13.65 35.81
N LYS A 34 0.80 13.46 34.71
CA LYS A 34 0.50 12.52 33.62
C LYS A 34 1.54 11.41 33.48
N GLU A 35 2.47 11.29 34.43
CA GLU A 35 3.62 10.38 34.36
C GLU A 35 3.24 8.90 34.30
N ASN A 36 2.08 8.53 34.86
CA ASN A 36 1.55 7.17 34.88
C ASN A 36 0.47 6.90 33.81
N THR A 37 0.29 7.83 32.87
CA THR A 37 -0.71 7.72 31.81
C THR A 37 -0.08 7.42 30.46
N THR A 38 -0.81 6.71 29.60
CA THR A 38 -0.38 6.45 28.23
C THR A 38 -0.83 7.60 27.33
N ALA A 39 0.09 8.13 26.53
CA ALA A 39 -0.19 9.10 25.48
C ALA A 39 0.05 8.49 24.10
N THR A 40 -0.76 8.90 23.12
CA THR A 40 -0.54 8.59 21.71
C THR A 40 -0.26 9.89 20.99
N ILE A 41 0.89 9.98 20.32
CA ILE A 41 1.31 11.15 19.55
C ILE A 41 1.59 10.70 18.13
N SER A 42 1.04 11.43 17.16
CA SER A 42 1.24 11.17 15.74
C SER A 42 2.46 11.91 15.23
N TYR A 43 3.29 11.20 14.46
CA TYR A 43 4.50 11.75 13.85
C TYR A 43 4.44 11.50 12.35
N ASP A 44 3.96 12.51 11.63
CA ASP A 44 3.84 12.43 10.19
C ASP A 44 5.18 12.70 9.52
N HIS A 45 5.45 11.94 8.46
CA HIS A 45 6.57 12.17 7.57
C HIS A 45 6.12 11.90 6.14
N ARG A 46 6.22 12.93 5.29
CA ARG A 46 5.97 12.79 3.86
C ARG A 46 7.25 12.35 3.19
N ILE A 47 7.23 11.13 2.66
CA ILE A 47 8.29 10.62 1.81
C ILE A 47 8.11 11.26 0.43
N VAL A 48 9.04 12.13 0.03
CA VAL A 48 9.06 12.74 -1.31
C VAL A 48 10.12 12.00 -2.14
N PRO A 49 9.78 11.41 -3.30
CA PRO A 49 10.75 10.81 -4.22
C PRO A 49 11.82 11.82 -4.58
N LEU A 50 13.03 11.64 -4.02
CA LEU A 50 14.16 12.51 -4.32
C LEU A 50 14.68 12.22 -5.73
N GLU A 51 14.65 10.95 -6.13
CA GLU A 51 14.87 10.47 -7.50
C GLU A 51 14.02 9.20 -7.72
N ASN A 52 13.90 8.73 -8.97
CA ASN A 52 13.02 7.65 -9.45
C ASN A 52 13.22 6.25 -8.80
N THR A 53 13.87 6.17 -7.64
CA THR A 53 14.34 4.94 -7.00
C THR A 53 13.58 4.57 -5.72
N PHE A 54 12.40 5.15 -5.45
CA PHE A 54 11.46 4.50 -4.52
C PHE A 54 10.92 3.23 -5.17
N SER A 55 11.71 2.18 -5.01
CA SER A 55 11.48 0.91 -5.65
C SER A 55 10.43 0.17 -4.85
N THR A 56 9.63 -0.61 -5.56
CA THR A 56 8.71 -1.57 -4.99
C THR A 56 9.34 -2.31 -3.80
N GLY A 57 8.66 -2.30 -2.66
CA GLY A 57 9.15 -2.90 -1.43
C GLY A 57 8.32 -2.56 -0.22
N THR A 58 8.77 -3.00 0.95
CA THR A 58 8.08 -2.77 2.22
C THR A 58 8.77 -1.66 3.00
N TYR A 59 8.00 -0.63 3.30
CA TYR A 59 8.42 0.54 4.06
C TYR A 59 8.18 0.27 5.54
N TYR A 60 9.18 0.54 6.36
CA TYR A 60 9.15 0.32 7.80
C TYR A 60 9.43 1.62 8.54
N CYS A 61 8.81 1.72 9.72
CA CYS A 61 9.16 2.70 10.73
C CYS A 61 9.69 1.95 11.95
N THR A 62 10.85 2.35 12.45
CA THR A 62 11.41 1.86 13.71
C THR A 62 11.58 3.03 14.67
N VAL A 63 11.15 2.84 15.91
CA VAL A 63 11.40 3.80 16.98
C VAL A 63 12.40 3.21 17.97
N LYS A 64 13.40 4.01 18.34
CA LYS A 64 14.45 3.67 19.30
C LYS A 64 14.42 4.63 20.50
N TRP A 65 14.30 4.08 21.69
CA TRP A 65 14.45 4.78 22.98
C TRP A 65 15.61 4.13 23.72
N ASN A 66 16.74 4.81 23.93
CA ASN A 66 17.89 4.24 24.66
C ASN A 66 18.18 2.77 24.25
N ASP A 67 17.86 1.81 25.12
CA ASP A 67 18.02 0.36 25.03
C ASP A 67 16.83 -0.41 24.39
N ILE A 68 15.72 0.27 24.11
CA ILE A 68 14.48 -0.32 23.57
C ILE A 68 14.30 0.09 22.11
N GLN A 69 14.07 -0.90 21.26
CA GLN A 69 13.71 -0.70 19.86
C GLN A 69 12.40 -1.40 19.53
N LYS A 70 11.51 -0.72 18.80
CA LYS A 70 10.27 -1.29 18.27
C LYS A 70 10.13 -0.98 16.79
N MET A 71 9.86 -2.02 16.00
CA MET A 71 9.61 -1.92 14.56
C MET A 71 8.09 -2.01 14.32
N GLY A 72 7.57 -1.14 13.47
CA GLY A 72 6.18 -1.21 13.00
C GLY A 72 5.94 -2.38 12.05
N LYS A 73 4.67 -2.66 11.76
CA LYS A 73 4.26 -3.77 10.86
C LYS A 73 4.79 -3.63 9.43
N GLY A 74 5.07 -2.40 9.02
CA GLY A 74 5.47 -2.04 7.66
C GLY A 74 4.29 -1.94 6.70
N VAL A 75 4.54 -1.32 5.55
CA VAL A 75 3.56 -1.11 4.47
C VAL A 75 4.22 -1.45 3.15
N PHE A 76 3.66 -2.41 2.41
CA PHE A 76 4.13 -2.73 1.08
C PHE A 76 3.64 -1.68 0.08
N VAL A 77 4.56 -1.13 -0.71
CA VAL A 77 4.29 -0.17 -1.77
C VAL A 77 4.78 -0.77 -3.08
N LEU A 78 3.87 -0.87 -4.05
CA LEU A 78 4.17 -1.26 -5.42
C LEU A 78 4.32 -0.01 -6.28
N ALA A 79 5.56 0.35 -6.60
CA ALA A 79 5.85 1.44 -7.53
C ALA A 79 5.68 0.93 -8.96
N ARG A 80 4.89 1.64 -9.77
CA ARG A 80 4.70 1.37 -11.20
C ARG A 80 4.95 2.66 -11.97
N GLU A 81 5.77 2.58 -13.02
CA GLU A 81 6.06 3.74 -13.87
C GLU A 81 4.81 4.36 -14.47
N THR A 82 3.82 3.52 -14.83
CA THR A 82 2.56 3.95 -15.45
C THR A 82 1.48 4.34 -14.44
N GLY A 83 1.76 4.33 -13.13
CA GLY A 83 0.78 4.57 -12.08
C GLY A 83 -0.23 3.42 -11.88
N TYR A 84 -1.29 3.69 -11.11
CA TYR A 84 -2.36 2.72 -10.85
C TYR A 84 -3.34 2.66 -12.02
N VAL A 85 -3.37 1.53 -12.72
CA VAL A 85 -4.41 1.21 -13.71
C VAL A 85 -5.41 0.27 -13.05
N LYS A 86 -6.65 0.75 -12.84
CA LYS A 86 -7.75 -0.08 -12.32
C LYS A 86 -8.08 -1.15 -13.36
N THR A 87 -7.87 -2.42 -13.03
CA THR A 87 -8.09 -3.56 -13.94
C THR A 87 -9.58 -3.95 -14.05
N SER A 88 -10.51 -2.99 -14.08
CA SER A 88 -11.96 -3.25 -14.23
C SER A 88 -12.31 -3.80 -15.62
N TYR A 89 -11.50 -3.46 -16.62
CA TYR A 89 -11.76 -3.77 -18.03
C TYR A 89 -11.95 -5.26 -18.33
N GLY A 90 -11.27 -6.16 -17.62
CA GLY A 90 -11.37 -7.60 -17.89
C GLY A 90 -12.75 -8.18 -17.61
N TRP A 91 -13.42 -7.71 -16.56
CA TRP A 91 -14.73 -8.20 -16.17
C TRP A 91 -15.83 -7.69 -17.11
N GLU A 92 -15.75 -6.42 -17.52
CA GLU A 92 -16.67 -5.82 -18.48
C GLU A 92 -16.58 -6.52 -19.84
N ILE A 93 -15.35 -6.76 -20.35
CA ILE A 93 -15.13 -7.47 -21.61
C ILE A 93 -15.74 -8.88 -21.58
N LEU A 94 -15.54 -9.63 -20.48
CA LEU A 94 -16.09 -10.98 -20.34
C LEU A 94 -17.62 -10.97 -20.35
N ILE A 95 -18.25 -10.04 -19.64
CA ILE A 95 -19.71 -9.91 -19.64
C ILE A 95 -20.23 -9.55 -21.03
N THR A 96 -19.64 -8.55 -21.68
CA THR A 96 -20.08 -8.11 -23.01
C THR A 96 -19.94 -9.21 -24.05
N LEU A 97 -18.80 -9.93 -24.04
CA LEU A 97 -18.57 -11.03 -24.96
C LEU A 97 -19.57 -12.18 -24.72
N THR A 98 -19.81 -12.54 -23.46
CA THR A 98 -20.75 -13.61 -23.11
C THR A 98 -22.18 -13.26 -23.51
N ALA A 99 -22.61 -12.02 -23.26
CA ALA A 99 -23.94 -11.55 -23.65
C ALA A 99 -24.12 -11.56 -25.17
N LEU A 100 -23.09 -11.11 -25.92
CA LEU A 100 -23.10 -11.14 -27.39
C LEU A 100 -23.22 -12.57 -27.92
N LEU A 101 -22.41 -13.50 -27.39
CA LEU A 101 -22.44 -14.91 -27.80
C LEU A 101 -23.78 -15.57 -27.47
N ALA A 102 -24.36 -15.27 -26.31
CA ALA A 102 -25.69 -15.77 -25.93
C ALA A 102 -26.78 -15.28 -26.90
N ALA A 103 -26.78 -13.99 -27.23
CA ALA A 103 -27.73 -13.40 -28.17
C ALA A 103 -27.59 -14.05 -29.57
N LEU A 104 -26.36 -14.23 -30.06
CA LEU A 104 -26.11 -14.88 -31.34
C LEU A 104 -26.56 -16.35 -31.36
N SER A 105 -26.35 -17.08 -30.26
CA SER A 105 -26.80 -18.48 -30.13
C SER A 105 -28.33 -18.60 -30.20
N ILE A 106 -29.04 -17.73 -29.48
CA ILE A 106 -30.52 -17.68 -29.50
C ILE A 106 -31.01 -17.32 -30.91
N ALA A 107 -30.44 -16.30 -31.54
CA ALA A 107 -30.82 -15.87 -32.89
C ALA A 107 -30.58 -16.98 -33.93
N ALA A 108 -29.42 -17.64 -33.91
CA ALA A 108 -29.13 -18.75 -34.79
C ALA A 108 -30.12 -19.92 -34.60
N THR A 109 -30.43 -20.26 -33.35
CA THR A 109 -31.39 -21.32 -33.03
C THR A 109 -32.80 -20.98 -33.53
N ALA A 110 -33.25 -19.73 -33.34
CA ALA A 110 -34.55 -19.27 -33.83
C ALA A 110 -34.64 -19.29 -35.37
N LEU A 111 -33.59 -18.85 -36.07
CA LEU A 111 -33.53 -18.88 -37.54
C LEU A 111 -33.56 -20.31 -38.08
N LEU A 112 -32.85 -21.25 -37.44
CA LEU A 112 -32.88 -22.67 -37.82
C LEU A 112 -34.26 -23.28 -37.66
N LEU A 113 -34.97 -22.97 -36.57
CA LEU A 113 -36.34 -23.44 -36.35
C LEU A 113 -37.34 -22.83 -37.34
N TRP A 114 -37.20 -21.54 -37.65
CA TRP A 114 -38.05 -20.89 -38.66
C TRP A 114 -37.83 -21.52 -40.03
N LYS A 115 -36.58 -21.71 -40.49
CA LYS A 115 -36.31 -22.32 -41.80
C LYS A 115 -36.86 -23.76 -41.93
N ARG A 116 -37.05 -24.46 -40.81
CA ARG A 116 -37.57 -25.83 -40.78
C ARG A 116 -39.10 -25.90 -40.88
N LYS A 117 -39.78 -24.77 -40.73
CA LYS A 117 -41.23 -24.61 -40.90
C LYS A 117 -41.55 -24.19 -42.33
#